data_AF-A0A2C4T843-F1
#
_entry.id   AF-A0A2C4T843-F1
#
_cell.length_a   1.000
_cell.length_b   1.000
_cell.length_c   1.000
_cell.angle_alpha   90.00
_cell.angle_beta   90.00
_cell.angle_gamma   90.00
#
_symmetry.space_group_name_H-M   'P 1'
#
loop_
_entity.id
_entity.type
_entity.pdbx_description
1 polymer ?
#
loop_
_entity_poly.entity_id
_entity_poly.type
_entity_poly.pdbx_seq_one_letter_code
_entity_poly.pdbx_strand_id
1 'polypeptide(L)'
;MGRDIENKIKELNLKLRNVFEEQDRNQFAIQAQEQAEADFYECRSRNRRLFDRILGTWHGDREMSQFFMNTYQDAQHIERKVTFELENKKETLLKERRDLSDLENDLSYQQQQLAREVNA
;
A
#
# COMPACT_ATOMS: atom_id res chain seq x y z
N MET A 1 36.71 -24.99 -11.98
CA MET A 1 36.20 -23.60 -11.98
C MET A 1 34.73 -23.53 -12.42
N GLY A 2 34.29 -24.19 -13.50
CA GLY A 2 32.88 -24.09 -13.96
C GLY A 2 31.78 -24.50 -12.96
N ARG A 3 31.98 -25.55 -12.15
CA ARG A 3 30.94 -26.07 -11.24
C ARG A 3 30.59 -25.11 -10.08
N ASP A 4 31.55 -24.32 -9.61
CA ASP A 4 31.33 -23.33 -8.55
C ASP A 4 30.54 -22.11 -9.06
N ILE A 5 30.86 -21.66 -10.27
CA ILE A 5 30.15 -20.55 -10.93
C ILE A 5 28.72 -20.97 -11.32
N GLU A 6 28.52 -22.20 -11.82
CA GLU A 6 27.18 -22.74 -12.07
C GLU A 6 26.31 -22.77 -10.82
N ASN A 7 26.87 -23.15 -9.67
CA ASN A 7 26.13 -23.16 -8.40
C ASN A 7 25.75 -21.73 -7.96
N LYS A 8 26.65 -20.75 -8.11
CA LYS A 8 26.37 -19.33 -7.83
C LYS A 8 25.28 -18.77 -8.74
N ILE A 9 25.29 -19.10 -10.04
CA ILE A 9 24.24 -18.68 -10.99
C ILE A 9 22.89 -19.29 -10.60
N LYS A 10 22.84 -20.57 -10.22
CA LYS A 10 21.60 -21.21 -9.75
C LYS A 10 21.05 -20.54 -8.49
N GLU A 11 21.92 -20.19 -7.55
CA GLU A 11 21.52 -19.48 -6.33
C GLU A 11 20.97 -18.07 -6.65
N LEU A 12 21.62 -17.32 -7.53
CA LEU A 12 21.14 -16.01 -7.97
C LEU A 12 19.79 -16.10 -8.70
N ASN A 13 19.62 -17.09 -9.57
CA ASN A 13 18.34 -17.30 -10.26
C ASN A 13 17.20 -17.60 -9.27
N LEU A 14 17.49 -18.36 -8.21
CA LEU A 14 16.52 -18.62 -7.15
C LEU A 14 16.17 -17.32 -6.40
N LYS A 15 17.18 -16.50 -6.06
CA LYS A 15 16.95 -15.19 -5.42
C LYS A 15 16.12 -14.25 -6.29
N LEU A 16 16.46 -14.13 -7.58
CA LEU A 16 15.69 -13.32 -8.54
C LEU A 16 14.24 -13.79 -8.65
N ARG A 17 14.02 -15.11 -8.72
CA ARG A 17 12.67 -15.67 -8.72
C ARG A 17 11.88 -15.27 -7.47
N ASN A 18 12.49 -15.36 -6.30
CA ASN A 18 11.82 -14.96 -5.06
C ASN A 18 11.49 -13.46 -5.06
N VAL A 19 12.40 -12.61 -5.57
CA VAL A 19 12.14 -11.16 -5.70
C VAL A 19 10.95 -10.90 -6.62
N PHE A 20 10.85 -11.59 -7.76
CA PHE A 20 9.68 -11.46 -8.65
C PHE A 20 8.38 -11.87 -7.95
N GLU A 21 8.39 -12.98 -7.19
CA GLU A 21 7.22 -13.42 -6.43
C GLU A 21 6.80 -12.39 -5.36
N GLU A 22 7.75 -11.74 -4.68
CA GLU A 22 7.45 -10.67 -3.72
C GLU A 22 7.00 -9.37 -4.41
N GLN A 23 7.57 -9.02 -5.58
CA GLN A 23 7.11 -7.87 -6.37
C GLN A 23 5.66 -8.04 -6.82
N ASP A 24 5.28 -9.24 -7.29
CA ASP A 24 3.90 -9.55 -7.65
C ASP A 24 2.97 -9.38 -6.45
N ARG A 25 3.34 -9.94 -5.29
CA ARG A 25 2.55 -9.80 -4.05
C ARG A 25 2.42 -8.35 -3.61
N ASN A 26 3.51 -7.58 -3.65
CA ASN A 26 3.50 -6.17 -3.32
C ASN A 26 2.59 -5.39 -4.28
N GLN A 27 2.63 -5.69 -5.58
CA GLN A 27 1.76 -5.07 -6.58
C GLN A 27 0.27 -5.39 -6.34
N PHE A 28 -0.07 -6.64 -6.00
CA PHE A 28 -1.43 -7.00 -5.60
C PHE A 28 -1.86 -6.26 -4.32
N ALA A 29 -0.97 -6.14 -3.34
CA ALA A 29 -1.24 -5.42 -2.10
C ALA A 29 -1.47 -3.91 -2.33
N ILE A 30 -0.72 -3.29 -3.26
CA ILE A 30 -0.92 -1.91 -3.68
C ILE A 30 -2.31 -1.73 -4.31
N GLN A 31 -2.72 -2.60 -5.24
CA GLN A 31 -4.04 -2.52 -5.86
C GLN A 31 -5.17 -2.69 -4.83
N ALA A 32 -5.02 -3.65 -3.91
CA ALA A 32 -5.99 -3.84 -2.83
C ALA A 32 -6.06 -2.61 -1.91
N GLN A 33 -4.92 -1.97 -1.64
CA GLN A 33 -4.86 -0.74 -0.86
C GLN A 33 -5.52 0.44 -1.58
N GLU A 34 -5.31 0.60 -2.89
CA GLU A 34 -5.97 1.63 -3.71
C GLU A 34 -7.49 1.46 -3.72
N GLN A 35 -7.98 0.22 -3.82
CA GLN A 35 -9.40 -0.06 -3.73
C GLN A 35 -9.96 0.29 -2.34
N ALA A 36 -9.26 -0.09 -1.26
CA ALA A 36 -9.67 0.24 0.11
C ALA A 36 -9.73 1.76 0.34
N GLU A 37 -8.77 2.52 -0.22
CA GLU A 37 -8.79 3.99 -0.21
C GLU A 37 -10.02 4.53 -0.94
N ALA A 38 -10.31 4.04 -2.15
CA ALA A 38 -11.46 4.46 -2.94
C ALA A 38 -12.78 4.21 -2.19
N ASP A 39 -12.96 3.01 -1.64
CA ASP A 39 -14.15 2.63 -0.87
C ASP A 39 -14.30 3.52 0.38
N PHE A 40 -13.20 3.81 1.08
CA PHE A 40 -13.20 4.69 2.24
C PHE A 40 -13.61 6.12 1.87
N TYR A 41 -13.05 6.69 0.80
CA TYR A 41 -13.40 8.04 0.36
C TYR A 41 -14.85 8.13 -0.12
N GLU A 42 -15.37 7.08 -0.76
CA GLU A 42 -16.78 7.01 -1.10
C GLU A 42 -17.65 7.01 0.16
N CYS A 43 -17.36 6.13 1.12
CA CYS A 43 -18.08 6.03 2.40
C CYS A 43 -18.07 7.37 3.13
N ARG A 44 -16.91 8.01 3.25
CA ARG A 44 -16.72 9.34 3.83
C ARG A 44 -17.58 10.40 3.15
N SER A 45 -17.63 10.39 1.82
CA SER A 45 -18.47 11.33 1.05
C SER A 45 -19.97 11.14 1.32
N ARG A 46 -20.41 9.88 1.48
CA ARG A 46 -21.80 9.54 1.80
C ARG A 46 -22.14 9.96 3.23
N ASN A 47 -21.22 9.71 4.16
CA ASN A 47 -21.33 10.10 5.56
C ASN A 47 -21.52 11.62 5.71
N ARG A 48 -20.64 12.41 5.08
CA ARG A 48 -20.76 13.87 5.07
C ARG A 48 -22.12 14.35 4.56
N ARG A 49 -22.57 13.84 3.41
CA ARG A 49 -23.88 14.21 2.83
C ARG A 49 -25.06 13.86 3.75
N LEU A 50 -24.97 12.74 4.46
CA LEU A 50 -25.99 12.31 5.42
C LEU A 50 -26.05 13.28 6.61
N PHE A 51 -24.91 13.63 7.20
CA PHE A 51 -24.86 14.58 8.30
C PHE A 51 -25.29 15.99 7.89
N ASP A 52 -24.89 16.47 6.71
CA ASP A 52 -25.35 17.75 6.16
C ASP A 52 -26.89 17.80 6.08
N ARG A 53 -27.52 16.70 5.64
CA ARG A 53 -28.99 16.60 5.55
C ARG A 53 -29.66 16.54 6.92
N ILE A 54 -29.12 15.73 7.84
CA ILE A 54 -29.67 15.57 9.20
C ILE A 54 -29.59 16.90 9.95
N LEU A 55 -28.43 17.54 9.96
CA LEU A 55 -28.22 18.82 10.64
C LEU A 55 -29.06 19.93 10.01
N GLY A 56 -29.22 19.92 8.68
CA GLY A 56 -30.13 20.83 7.99
C GLY A 56 -31.61 20.61 8.36
N THR A 57 -32.02 19.38 8.71
CA THR A 57 -33.41 19.06 9.08
C THR A 57 -33.70 19.39 10.54
N TRP A 58 -32.79 19.06 11.45
CA TRP A 58 -33.01 19.16 12.90
C TRP A 58 -32.50 20.46 13.52
N HIS A 59 -32.16 21.48 12.72
CA HIS A 59 -31.60 22.74 13.20
C HIS A 59 -32.49 23.52 14.18
N GLY A 60 -33.82 23.29 14.17
CA GLY A 60 -34.78 23.90 15.08
C GLY A 60 -34.87 23.23 16.46
N ASP A 61 -34.39 21.98 16.59
CA ASP A 61 -34.33 21.25 17.85
C ASP A 61 -32.91 21.29 18.39
N ARG A 62 -32.71 22.04 19.48
CA ARG A 62 -31.39 22.27 20.07
C ARG A 62 -30.74 20.97 20.58
N GLU A 63 -31.52 20.08 21.19
CA GLU A 63 -30.98 18.86 21.79
C GLU A 63 -30.57 17.88 20.70
N MET A 64 -31.44 17.67 19.71
CA MET A 64 -31.15 16.79 18.57
C MET A 64 -30.02 17.34 17.70
N SER A 65 -29.99 18.65 17.43
CA SER A 65 -28.90 19.28 16.68
C SER A 65 -27.55 19.10 17.38
N GLN A 66 -27.49 19.28 18.70
CA GLN A 66 -26.26 19.06 19.47
C GLN A 66 -25.83 17.58 19.46
N PHE A 67 -26.77 16.65 19.61
CA PHE A 67 -26.50 15.21 19.54
C PHE A 67 -25.86 14.81 18.21
N PHE A 68 -26.43 15.26 17.09
CA PHE A 68 -25.88 14.94 15.76
C PHE A 68 -24.56 15.64 15.49
N MET A 69 -24.36 16.88 15.98
CA MET A 69 -23.06 17.56 15.87
C MET A 69 -21.95 16.79 16.59
N ASN A 70 -22.20 16.36 17.83
CA ASN A 70 -21.21 15.59 18.59
C ASN A 70 -20.91 14.25 17.88
N THR A 71 -21.95 13.55 17.43
CA THR A 71 -21.80 12.30 16.69
C THR A 71 -21.00 12.49 15.39
N TYR A 72 -21.23 13.60 14.69
CA TYR A 72 -20.48 13.91 13.47
C TYR A 72 -19.01 14.20 13.76
N GLN A 73 -18.72 14.91 14.86
CA GLN A 73 -17.34 15.16 15.31
C GLN A 73 -16.62 13.84 15.66
N ASP A 74 -17.29 12.91 16.33
CA ASP A 74 -16.74 11.59 16.63
C ASP A 74 -16.44 10.81 15.35
N ALA A 75 -17.38 10.81 14.39
CA ALA A 75 -17.18 10.20 13.09
C ALA A 75 -15.99 10.82 12.33
N GLN A 76 -15.85 12.15 12.34
CA GLN A 76 -14.71 12.84 11.74
C GLN A 76 -13.38 12.46 12.41
N HIS A 77 -13.38 12.22 13.72
CA HIS A 77 -12.20 11.76 14.44
C HIS A 77 -11.77 10.37 13.99
N ILE A 78 -12.74 9.45 13.82
CA ILE A 78 -12.49 8.11 13.28
C ILE A 78 -12.00 8.21 11.83
N GLU A 79 -12.63 9.04 10.99
CA GLU A 79 -12.22 9.26 9.60
C GLU A 79 -10.75 9.71 9.50
N ARG A 80 -10.30 10.63 10.36
CA ARG A 80 -8.90 11.07 10.39
C ARG A 80 -7.94 9.94 10.74
N LYS A 81 -8.29 9.13 11.74
CA LYS A 81 -7.48 7.97 12.14
C LYS A 81 -7.34 6.97 11.01
N VAL A 82 -8.46 6.61 10.36
CA VAL A 82 -8.46 5.69 9.22
C VAL A 82 -7.69 6.26 8.03
N THR A 83 -7.81 7.56 7.77
CA THR A 83 -7.04 8.23 6.71
C THR A 83 -5.53 8.06 6.93
N PHE A 84 -5.07 8.32 8.16
CA PHE A 84 -3.66 8.15 8.52
C PHE A 84 -3.19 6.68 8.40
N GLU A 85 -4.01 5.72 8.82
CA GLU A 85 -3.70 4.29 8.69
C GLU A 85 -3.57 3.86 7.22
N LEU A 86 -4.45 4.36 6.34
CA LEU A 86 -4.38 4.11 4.90
C LEU A 86 -3.13 4.73 4.28
N GLU A 87 -2.83 5.99 4.59
CA GLU A 87 -1.64 6.70 4.09
C GLU A 87 -0.34 5.99 4.50
N ASN A 88 -0.21 5.59 5.77
CA ASN A 88 0.96 4.87 6.25
C ASN A 88 1.15 3.51 5.56
N LYS A 89 0.05 2.78 5.36
CA LYS A 89 0.11 1.48 4.68
C LYS A 89 0.51 1.64 3.22
N LYS A 90 -0.03 2.65 2.53
CA LYS A 90 0.39 3.00 1.17
C LYS A 90 1.87 3.34 1.09
N GLU A 91 2.35 4.19 1.99
CA GLU A 91 3.77 4.56 2.03
C GLU A 91 4.67 3.34 2.26
N THR A 92 4.28 2.44 3.17
CA THR A 92 5.00 1.19 3.45
C THR A 92 5.10 0.31 2.20
N LEU A 93 3.98 0.10 1.50
CA LEU A 93 3.96 -0.71 0.28
C LEU A 93 4.80 -0.08 -0.84
N LEU A 94 4.75 1.24 -1.00
CA LEU A 94 5.54 1.95 -2.00
C LEU A 94 7.03 1.98 -1.67
N LYS A 95 7.39 1.92 -0.39
CA LYS A 95 8.77 1.72 0.05
C LYS A 95 9.24 0.31 -0.28
N GLU A 96 8.48 -0.71 0.10
CA GLU A 96 8.79 -2.11 -0.21
C GLU A 96 8.96 -2.33 -1.72
N ARG A 97 8.12 -1.74 -2.56
CA ARG A 97 8.27 -1.79 -4.02
C ARG A 97 9.63 -1.26 -4.50
N ARG A 98 10.10 -0.16 -3.89
CA ARG A 98 11.41 0.44 -4.22
C ARG A 98 12.53 -0.48 -3.76
N ASP A 99 12.46 -0.95 -2.52
CA ASP A 99 13.46 -1.86 -1.95
C ASP A 99 13.59 -3.16 -2.78
N LEU A 100 12.47 -3.71 -3.25
CA LEU A 100 12.44 -4.87 -4.15
C LEU A 100 13.04 -4.58 -5.53
N SER A 101 12.78 -3.41 -6.09
CA SER A 101 13.36 -2.99 -7.38
C SER A 101 14.88 -2.80 -7.27
N ASP A 102 15.36 -2.19 -6.18
CA ASP A 102 16.79 -2.03 -5.92
C ASP A 102 17.46 -3.40 -5.78
N LEU A 103 16.83 -4.33 -5.05
CA LEU A 103 17.33 -5.69 -4.90
C LEU A 103 17.37 -6.46 -6.22
N GLU A 104 16.35 -6.33 -7.07
CA GLU A 104 16.33 -6.92 -8.41
C GLU A 104 17.50 -6.40 -9.27
N ASN A 105 17.75 -5.09 -9.24
CA ASN A 105 18.84 -4.45 -9.98
C ASN A 105 20.20 -4.98 -9.52
N ASP A 106 20.42 -5.09 -8.21
CA ASP A 106 21.66 -5.60 -7.63
C ASP A 106 21.91 -7.06 -8.03
N LEU A 107 20.88 -7.91 -7.94
CA LEU A 107 20.98 -9.32 -8.32
C LEU A 107 21.22 -9.49 -9.83
N SER A 108 20.55 -8.68 -10.66
CA SER A 108 20.73 -8.68 -12.11
C SER A 108 22.15 -8.26 -12.50
N TYR A 109 22.70 -7.26 -11.81
CA TYR A 109 24.08 -6.82 -12.01
C TYR A 109 25.09 -7.92 -11.65
N GLN A 110 24.92 -8.59 -10.50
CA GLN A 110 25.77 -9.72 -10.10
C GLN A 110 25.71 -10.88 -11.10
N GLN A 111 24.51 -11.18 -11.61
CA GLN A 111 24.32 -12.22 -12.62
C GLN A 111 25.07 -11.89 -13.92
N GLN A 112 25.05 -10.63 -14.38
CA GLN A 112 25.80 -10.19 -15.55
C GLN A 112 27.32 -10.29 -15.35
N GLN A 113 27.83 -9.95 -14.17
CA GLN A 113 29.25 -10.08 -13.86
C GLN A 113 29.71 -11.53 -13.96
N LEU A 114 28.98 -12.45 -13.31
CA LEU A 114 29.29 -13.89 -13.39
C LEU A 114 29.19 -14.42 -14.81
N ALA A 115 28.21 -13.99 -15.60
CA ALA A 115 28.10 -14.39 -17.00
C ALA A 115 29.30 -13.92 -17.84
N ARG A 116 29.89 -12.76 -17.53
CA ARG A 116 31.13 -12.29 -18.18
C ARG A 116 32.34 -13.12 -17.76
N GLU A 117 32.44 -13.50 -16.48
CA GLU A 117 33.52 -14.36 -15.96
C GLU A 117 33.47 -15.78 -16.51
N VAL A 118 32.29 -16.31 -16.84
CA VAL A 118 32.15 -17.63 -17.51
C VAL A 118 32.62 -17.59 -18.96
N ASN A 119 32.48 -16.44 -19.63
CA ASN A 119 32.80 -16.26 -21.05
C ASN A 119 34.23 -15.75 -21.30
N ALA A 120 34.98 -15.40 -20.25
CA ALA A 120 36.37 -14.95 -20.29
C ALA A 120 37.33 -16.14 -20.08
#